data_AF-A0A9E5IHC7-F1
#
_entry.id   AF-A0A9E5IHC7-F1
#
_cell.length_a   1.000
_cell.length_b   1.000
_cell.length_c   1.000
_cell.angle_alpha   90.00
_cell.angle_beta   90.00
_cell.angle_gamma   90.00
#
_symmetry.space_group_name_H-M   'P 1'
#
loop_
_entity.id
_entity.type
_entity.pdbx_description
1 polymer ?
#
loop_
_entity_poly.entity_id
_entity_poly.type
_entity_poly.pdbx_seq_one_letter_code
_entity_poly.pdbx_strand_id
1 'polypeptide(L)'
;MACMVVVAGVLITSLYSWRMYFLAFHGAPRWHLSPQHDDHHASAHGSDHAEGHGHKGHSDQGHSEHKAHVPHESPAVVTVPLMLLAIPSVIIGAYTIEPMVIGDFFKDAITVLPQHPAIASFRAEFHGVFGMVAHAPFTLPFWLMIAGLVLAWWGSLAQPSLGPSLRRALKPIVSLMEHKYFLDAFNEKVLAAGARLIGKGLWKAGDQGIIDGVAINGSARTIGWLASLIRHLQTGFIYDYAIAMIVGVAILLYWFVPIANR
;
A
#
# COMPACT_ATOMS: atom_id res chain seq x y z
N MET A 1 4.52 -26.93 -22.22
CA MET A 1 5.29 -26.44 -21.05
C MET A 1 4.44 -25.61 -20.09
N ALA A 2 3.74 -24.55 -20.53
CA ALA A 2 2.91 -23.71 -19.66
C ALA A 2 1.82 -24.49 -18.87
N CYS A 3 1.11 -25.41 -19.52
CA CYS A 3 0.10 -26.26 -18.87
C CYS A 3 0.68 -27.09 -17.71
N MET A 4 1.89 -27.64 -17.85
CA MET A 4 2.54 -28.42 -16.80
C MET A 4 2.89 -27.56 -15.57
N VAL A 5 3.31 -26.31 -15.77
CA VAL A 5 3.62 -25.38 -14.67
C VAL A 5 2.35 -25.01 -13.90
N VAL A 6 1.25 -24.75 -14.60
CA VAL A 6 -0.05 -24.46 -13.98
C VAL A 6 -0.56 -25.66 -13.19
N VAL A 7 -0.49 -26.86 -13.77
CA VAL A 7 -0.88 -28.11 -13.09
C VAL A 7 0.00 -28.38 -11.86
N ALA A 8 1.31 -28.15 -11.94
CA ALA A 8 2.21 -28.24 -10.78
C ALA A 8 1.86 -27.21 -9.69
N GLY A 9 1.33 -26.05 -10.05
CA GLY A 9 0.84 -25.04 -9.11
C GLY A 9 -0.26 -25.54 -8.17
N VAL A 10 -1.05 -26.55 -8.59
CA VAL A 10 -2.08 -27.18 -7.75
C VAL A 10 -1.48 -27.85 -6.52
N LEU A 11 -0.35 -28.55 -6.71
CA LEU A 11 0.38 -29.20 -5.62
C LEU A 11 0.87 -28.17 -4.60
N ILE A 12 1.50 -27.09 -5.09
CA ILE A 12 2.04 -26.02 -4.24
C ILE A 12 0.90 -25.33 -3.47
N THR A 13 -0.22 -25.07 -4.16
CA THR A 13 -1.39 -24.41 -3.56
C THR A 13 -1.99 -25.22 -2.43
N SER A 14 -2.25 -26.50 -2.70
CA SER A 14 -2.74 -27.43 -1.68
C SER A 14 -1.77 -27.53 -0.50
N LEU A 15 -0.46 -27.68 -0.78
CA LEU A 15 0.57 -27.81 0.25
C LEU A 15 0.60 -26.62 1.23
N TYR A 16 0.61 -25.38 0.73
CA TYR A 16 0.70 -24.22 1.63
C TYR A 16 -0.60 -24.00 2.42
N SER A 17 -1.77 -24.17 1.80
CA SER A 17 -3.06 -23.98 2.46
C SER A 17 -3.26 -25.00 3.60
N TRP A 18 -3.02 -26.28 3.32
CA TRP A 18 -3.16 -27.33 4.34
C TRP A 18 -2.08 -27.26 5.41
N ARG A 19 -0.85 -26.87 5.05
CA ARG A 19 0.21 -26.63 6.04
C ARG A 19 -0.22 -25.56 7.05
N MET A 20 -0.79 -24.45 6.58
CA MET A 20 -1.30 -23.40 7.47
C MET A 20 -2.44 -23.92 8.36
N TYR A 21 -3.40 -24.65 7.78
CA TYR A 21 -4.51 -25.26 8.53
C TYR A 21 -4.01 -26.21 9.64
N PHE A 22 -3.09 -27.13 9.32
CA PHE A 22 -2.56 -28.08 10.31
C PHE A 22 -1.72 -27.39 11.39
N LEU A 23 -0.87 -26.44 11.03
CA LEU A 23 -0.03 -25.74 12.01
C LEU A 23 -0.83 -24.82 12.94
N ALA A 24 -1.93 -24.26 12.46
CA ALA A 24 -2.80 -23.40 13.24
C ALA A 24 -3.77 -24.18 14.15
N PHE A 25 -4.42 -25.22 13.63
CA PHE A 25 -5.52 -25.90 14.35
C PHE A 25 -5.17 -27.26 14.96
N HIS A 26 -4.19 -27.99 14.40
CA HIS A 26 -3.89 -29.38 14.80
C HIS A 26 -2.51 -29.56 15.43
N GLY A 27 -1.68 -28.51 15.44
CA GLY A 27 -0.38 -28.53 16.09
C GLY A 27 -0.49 -28.42 17.61
N ALA A 28 0.64 -28.63 18.30
CA ALA A 28 0.71 -28.41 19.74
C ALA A 28 0.32 -26.95 20.07
N PRO A 29 -0.51 -26.72 21.11
CA PRO A 29 -0.92 -25.37 21.49
C PRO A 29 0.31 -24.53 21.86
N ARG A 30 0.39 -23.30 21.36
CA ARG A 30 1.51 -22.37 21.62
C ARG A 30 1.11 -21.10 22.38
N TRP A 31 -0.16 -20.97 22.77
CA TRP A 31 -0.69 -19.79 23.47
C TRP A 31 -0.12 -19.61 24.89
N HIS A 32 0.59 -20.59 25.43
CA HIS A 32 1.31 -20.51 26.70
C HIS A 32 2.82 -20.24 26.53
N LEU A 33 3.32 -20.13 25.30
CA LEU A 33 4.75 -19.95 24.97
C LEU A 33 5.09 -18.52 24.53
N SER A 34 4.11 -17.61 24.49
CA SER A 34 4.35 -16.22 24.11
C SER A 34 5.21 -15.54 25.18
N PRO A 35 6.41 -15.01 24.82
CA PRO A 35 7.05 -13.98 25.64
C PRO A 35 6.08 -12.80 25.73
N GLN A 36 6.00 -12.20 26.92
CA GLN A 36 5.32 -10.93 27.17
C GLN A 36 5.64 -9.95 26.04
N HIS A 37 4.66 -9.66 25.20
CA HIS A 37 4.69 -8.44 24.41
C HIS A 37 4.14 -7.37 25.33
N ASP A 38 5.05 -6.61 25.95
CA ASP A 38 4.71 -5.33 26.55
C ASP A 38 4.19 -4.47 25.40
N ASP A 39 2.88 -4.24 25.38
CA ASP A 39 2.21 -3.29 24.50
C ASP A 39 2.61 -1.87 24.91
N HIS A 40 3.87 -1.52 24.69
CA HIS A 40 4.30 -0.13 24.64
C HIS A 40 3.84 0.44 23.29
N HIS A 41 2.58 0.86 23.27
CA HIS A 41 2.09 1.81 22.29
C HIS A 41 2.97 3.06 22.35
N ALA A 42 3.95 3.13 21.45
CA ALA A 42 4.69 4.34 21.14
C ALA A 42 3.75 5.32 20.44
N SER A 43 2.96 6.06 21.22
CA SER A 43 2.31 7.29 20.79
C SER A 43 3.39 8.37 20.63
N ALA A 44 3.97 8.45 19.44
CA ALA A 44 4.91 9.49 19.08
C ALA A 44 4.19 10.63 18.31
N HIS A 45 4.05 11.76 19.02
CA HIS A 45 3.85 13.15 18.56
C HIS A 45 2.51 13.54 17.90
N GLY A 46 1.86 14.65 18.27
CA GLY A 46 2.19 15.68 19.26
C GLY A 46 1.25 16.89 19.16
N SER A 47 1.21 17.72 20.20
CA SER A 47 1.09 19.18 20.13
C SER A 47 1.18 19.77 21.54
N ASP A 48 2.15 20.64 21.73
CA ASP A 48 2.38 21.45 22.93
C ASP A 48 1.18 22.37 23.22
N HIS A 49 0.65 22.31 24.44
CA HIS A 49 0.02 23.47 25.09
C HIS A 49 0.28 23.43 26.60
N ALA A 50 0.76 24.56 27.09
CA ALA A 50 1.21 24.79 28.45
C ALA A 50 0.06 25.09 29.43
N GLU A 51 0.42 24.95 30.71
CA GLU A 51 -0.17 25.52 31.93
C GLU A 51 -1.33 24.80 32.64
N GLY A 52 -1.13 24.58 33.95
CA GLY A 52 -2.19 24.75 34.95
C GLY A 52 -2.52 23.57 35.86
N HIS A 53 -2.01 23.64 37.09
CA HIS A 53 -2.61 23.15 38.35
C HIS A 53 -2.67 21.64 38.64
N GLY A 54 -2.04 21.27 39.76
CA GLY A 54 -2.05 19.91 40.31
C GLY A 54 -3.31 19.57 41.10
N HIS A 55 -3.55 18.26 41.27
CA HIS A 55 -4.23 17.69 42.42
C HIS A 55 -3.75 16.26 42.68
N LYS A 56 -3.82 15.92 43.97
CA LYS A 56 -3.37 14.71 44.65
C LYS A 56 -4.09 13.44 44.16
N GLY A 57 -3.33 12.34 44.18
CA GLY A 57 -3.69 11.03 44.73
C GLY A 57 -4.90 10.32 44.15
N HIS A 58 -4.67 9.17 43.51
CA HIS A 58 -5.21 7.87 43.91
C HIS A 58 -4.43 6.79 43.15
N SER A 59 -3.59 6.07 43.89
CA SER A 59 -2.96 4.83 43.45
C SER A 59 -4.02 3.73 43.47
N ASP A 60 -4.66 3.49 42.33
CA ASP A 60 -5.42 2.26 42.12
C ASP A 60 -4.51 1.27 41.40
N GLN A 61 -3.81 0.45 42.20
CA GLN A 61 -3.07 -0.72 41.72
C GLN A 61 -4.10 -1.77 41.30
N GLY A 62 -4.71 -1.57 40.14
CA GLY A 62 -5.36 -2.64 39.40
C GLY A 62 -4.29 -3.58 38.89
N HIS A 63 -3.97 -4.62 39.66
CA HIS A 63 -3.24 -5.78 39.16
C HIS A 63 -4.06 -6.40 38.04
N SER A 64 -3.77 -6.02 36.79
CA SER A 64 -4.17 -6.80 35.63
C SER A 64 -3.36 -8.10 35.65
N GLU A 65 -3.88 -9.09 36.38
CA GLU A 65 -3.53 -10.49 36.13
C GLU A 65 -3.92 -10.79 34.68
N HIS A 66 -2.96 -10.59 33.77
CA HIS A 66 -3.08 -10.95 32.36
C HIS A 66 -3.08 -12.48 32.26
N LYS A 67 -4.24 -13.07 32.56
CA LYS A 67 -4.49 -14.50 32.36
C LYS A 67 -4.31 -14.80 30.87
N ALA A 68 -3.50 -15.82 30.58
CA ALA A 68 -3.32 -16.35 29.23
C ALA A 68 -4.68 -16.47 28.54
N HIS A 69 -4.88 -15.73 27.46
CA HIS A 69 -6.15 -15.71 26.74
C HIS A 69 -6.37 -17.10 26.12
N VAL A 70 -7.30 -17.86 26.71
CA VAL A 70 -7.78 -19.10 26.11
C VAL A 70 -8.56 -18.73 24.84
N PRO A 71 -8.29 -19.37 23.70
CA PRO A 71 -9.06 -19.13 22.48
C PRO A 71 -10.56 -19.33 22.74
N HIS A 72 -11.35 -18.31 22.40
CA HIS A 72 -12.81 -18.37 22.45
C HIS A 72 -13.38 -18.20 21.05
N GLU A 73 -14.61 -18.68 20.85
CA GLU A 73 -15.33 -18.48 19.61
C GLU A 73 -15.53 -16.99 19.32
N SER A 74 -15.55 -16.65 18.03
CA SER A 74 -15.79 -15.27 17.61
C SER A 74 -17.27 -14.89 17.83
N PRO A 75 -17.58 -13.63 18.15
CA PRO A 75 -18.95 -13.18 18.35
C PRO A 75 -19.78 -13.34 17.08
N ALA A 76 -21.12 -13.37 17.22
CA ALA A 76 -22.06 -13.56 16.10
C ALA A 76 -21.86 -12.56 14.93
N VAL A 77 -21.36 -11.35 15.25
CA VAL A 77 -21.04 -10.30 14.28
C VAL A 77 -19.97 -10.76 13.26
N VAL A 78 -19.11 -11.73 13.61
CA VAL A 78 -18.09 -12.29 12.73
C VAL A 78 -18.53 -13.63 12.13
N THR A 79 -19.12 -14.52 12.93
CA THR A 79 -19.49 -15.88 12.46
C THR A 79 -20.61 -15.86 11.42
N VAL A 80 -21.62 -15.00 11.59
CA VAL A 80 -22.76 -14.93 10.67
C VAL A 80 -22.34 -14.48 9.26
N PRO A 81 -21.56 -13.39 9.08
CA PRO A 81 -21.05 -13.02 7.76
C PRO A 81 -20.19 -14.11 7.11
N LEU A 82 -19.30 -14.77 7.87
CA LEU A 82 -18.45 -15.83 7.33
C LEU A 82 -19.27 -17.03 6.84
N MET A 83 -20.30 -17.44 7.59
CA MET A 83 -21.23 -18.49 7.16
C MET A 83 -22.02 -18.07 5.93
N LEU A 84 -22.52 -16.83 5.90
CA LEU A 84 -23.28 -16.32 4.75
C LEU A 84 -22.41 -16.26 3.49
N LEU A 85 -21.12 -15.94 3.58
CA LEU A 85 -20.17 -15.94 2.46
C LEU A 85 -19.79 -17.37 1.98
N ALA A 86 -19.81 -18.35 2.88
CA ALA A 86 -19.50 -19.74 2.52
C ALA A 86 -20.56 -20.36 1.58
N ILE A 87 -21.85 -20.06 1.79
CA ILE A 87 -22.97 -20.56 0.99
C ILE A 87 -22.83 -20.23 -0.52
N PRO A 88 -22.72 -18.95 -0.93
CA PRO A 88 -22.55 -18.60 -2.34
C PRO A 88 -21.22 -19.13 -2.89
N SER A 89 -20.16 -19.20 -2.08
CA SER A 89 -18.86 -19.73 -2.53
C SER A 89 -18.97 -21.18 -3.03
N VAL A 90 -19.84 -22.00 -2.43
CA VAL A 90 -20.08 -23.39 -2.85
C VAL A 90 -20.94 -23.47 -4.12
N ILE A 91 -21.91 -22.58 -4.28
CA ILE A 91 -22.96 -22.69 -5.31
C ILE A 91 -22.61 -21.90 -6.58
N ILE A 92 -21.91 -20.77 -6.45
CA ILE A 92 -21.73 -19.80 -7.55
C ILE A 92 -21.04 -20.42 -8.76
N GLY A 93 -20.08 -21.32 -8.55
CA GLY A 93 -19.37 -21.99 -9.64
C GLY A 93 -20.30 -22.83 -10.51
N ALA A 94 -21.24 -23.56 -9.89
CA ALA A 94 -22.22 -24.37 -10.62
C ALA A 94 -23.18 -23.52 -11.45
N TYR A 95 -23.60 -22.36 -10.92
CA TYR A 95 -24.54 -21.46 -11.60
C TYR A 95 -23.88 -20.63 -12.71
N THR A 96 -22.62 -20.22 -12.53
CA THR A 96 -21.98 -19.23 -13.41
C THR A 96 -21.11 -19.84 -14.51
N ILE A 97 -20.68 -21.09 -14.40
CA ILE A 97 -19.75 -21.70 -15.36
C ILE A 97 -20.26 -21.66 -16.80
N GLU A 98 -21.54 -21.97 -17.03
CA GLU A 98 -22.15 -21.92 -18.36
C GLU A 98 -22.30 -20.48 -18.89
N PRO A 99 -23.03 -19.55 -18.23
CA PRO A 99 -23.24 -18.21 -18.79
C PRO A 99 -21.94 -17.40 -18.89
N MET A 100 -20.99 -17.60 -17.97
CA MET A 100 -19.76 -16.81 -17.90
C MET A 100 -18.64 -17.34 -18.81
N VAL A 101 -18.40 -18.66 -18.84
CA VAL A 101 -17.27 -19.25 -19.58
C VAL A 101 -17.67 -19.67 -20.99
N ILE A 102 -18.88 -20.22 -21.14
CA ILE A 102 -19.36 -20.80 -22.39
C ILE A 102 -20.30 -19.82 -23.11
N GLY A 103 -21.06 -19.02 -22.37
CA GLY A 103 -22.03 -18.06 -22.91
C GLY A 103 -21.41 -16.79 -23.48
N ASP A 104 -22.27 -15.80 -23.72
CA ASP A 104 -21.89 -14.53 -24.37
C ASP A 104 -21.39 -13.46 -23.38
N PHE A 105 -21.27 -13.77 -22.08
CA PHE A 105 -20.95 -12.79 -21.04
C PHE A 105 -19.67 -11.99 -21.31
N PHE A 106 -18.62 -12.64 -21.82
CA PHE A 106 -17.35 -11.99 -22.16
C PHE A 106 -17.13 -11.74 -23.66
N LYS A 107 -18.15 -11.95 -24.50
CA LYS A 107 -18.01 -11.91 -25.97
C LYS A 107 -17.46 -10.58 -26.49
N ASP A 108 -17.90 -9.47 -25.92
CA ASP A 108 -17.48 -8.13 -26.34
C ASP A 108 -16.19 -7.66 -25.65
N ALA A 109 -15.79 -8.33 -24.57
CA ALA A 109 -14.59 -7.98 -23.79
C ALA A 109 -13.36 -8.80 -24.17
N ILE A 110 -13.55 -10.04 -24.64
CA ILE A 110 -12.47 -10.99 -24.93
C ILE A 110 -12.61 -11.52 -26.36
N THR A 111 -11.67 -11.14 -27.23
CA THR A 111 -11.58 -11.70 -28.58
C THR A 111 -10.73 -12.96 -28.59
N VAL A 112 -11.34 -14.12 -28.86
CA VAL A 112 -10.62 -15.39 -29.00
C VAL A 112 -10.19 -15.57 -30.45
N LEU A 113 -8.88 -15.53 -30.70
CA LEU A 113 -8.33 -15.77 -32.03
C LEU A 113 -8.51 -17.23 -32.45
N PRO A 114 -8.77 -17.53 -33.74
CA PRO A 114 -8.93 -18.91 -34.24
C PRO A 114 -7.74 -19.84 -33.95
N GLN A 115 -6.54 -19.27 -33.79
CA GLN A 115 -5.31 -19.99 -33.45
C GLN A 115 -5.27 -20.48 -31.99
N HIS A 116 -6.20 -20.04 -31.14
CA HIS A 116 -6.28 -20.38 -29.72
C HIS A 116 -7.65 -20.99 -29.37
N PRO A 117 -7.95 -22.22 -29.81
CA PRO A 117 -9.27 -22.84 -29.66
C PRO A 117 -9.60 -23.30 -28.23
N ALA A 118 -8.94 -22.79 -27.20
CA ALA A 118 -9.04 -23.30 -25.82
C ALA A 118 -10.49 -23.37 -25.30
N ILE A 119 -11.28 -22.32 -25.54
CA ILE A 119 -12.70 -22.27 -25.14
C ILE A 119 -13.56 -23.23 -25.98
N ALA A 120 -13.24 -23.38 -27.26
CA ALA A 120 -13.96 -24.30 -28.15
C ALA A 120 -13.71 -25.77 -27.76
N SER A 121 -12.45 -26.12 -27.45
CA SER A 121 -12.07 -27.45 -26.93
C SER A 121 -12.72 -27.72 -25.57
N PHE A 122 -12.69 -26.75 -24.66
CA PHE A 122 -13.35 -26.87 -23.35
C PHE A 122 -14.86 -27.11 -23.49
N ARG A 123 -15.55 -26.36 -24.37
CA ARG A 123 -16.98 -26.53 -24.62
C ARG A 123 -17.32 -27.96 -25.11
N ALA A 124 -16.45 -28.56 -25.93
CA ALA A 124 -16.68 -29.92 -26.44
C ALA A 124 -16.53 -31.00 -25.35
N GLU A 125 -15.67 -30.76 -24.36
CA GLU A 125 -15.41 -31.69 -23.25
C GLU A 125 -16.33 -31.46 -22.05
N PHE A 126 -17.02 -30.31 -21.99
CA PHE A 126 -17.91 -29.95 -20.89
C PHE A 126 -19.28 -30.62 -21.04
N HIS A 127 -19.57 -31.59 -20.16
CA HIS A 127 -20.83 -32.35 -20.12
C HIS A 127 -21.71 -31.98 -18.92
N GLY A 128 -21.66 -30.71 -18.50
CA GLY A 128 -22.40 -30.19 -17.34
C GLY A 128 -21.64 -30.32 -16.01
N VAL A 129 -22.15 -29.63 -15.00
CA VAL A 129 -21.50 -29.50 -13.68
C VAL A 129 -21.28 -30.85 -13.01
N PHE A 130 -22.30 -31.71 -13.00
CA PHE A 130 -22.19 -33.04 -12.38
C PHE A 130 -21.19 -33.94 -13.10
N GLY A 131 -21.11 -33.86 -14.43
CA GLY A 131 -20.11 -34.57 -15.23
C GLY A 131 -18.70 -34.12 -14.89
N MET A 132 -18.49 -32.81 -14.74
CA MET A 132 -17.20 -32.23 -14.33
C MET A 132 -16.78 -32.70 -12.92
N VAL A 133 -17.70 -32.70 -11.95
CA VAL A 133 -17.42 -33.18 -10.59
C VAL A 133 -17.09 -34.67 -10.59
N ALA A 134 -17.86 -35.48 -11.32
CA ALA A 134 -17.62 -36.91 -11.43
C ALA A 134 -16.30 -37.23 -12.15
N HIS A 135 -15.87 -36.37 -13.09
CA HIS A 135 -14.61 -36.54 -13.81
C HIS A 135 -13.38 -36.14 -12.97
N ALA A 136 -13.54 -35.27 -11.97
CA ALA A 136 -12.42 -34.72 -11.20
C ALA A 136 -11.43 -35.77 -10.67
N PRO A 137 -11.84 -36.92 -10.08
CA PRO A 137 -10.92 -37.95 -9.58
C PRO A 137 -10.06 -38.62 -10.66
N PHE A 138 -10.46 -38.53 -11.93
CA PHE A 138 -9.72 -39.08 -13.06
C PHE A 138 -8.70 -38.08 -13.63
N THR A 139 -8.63 -36.87 -13.08
CA THR A 139 -7.71 -35.83 -13.53
C THR A 139 -6.45 -35.78 -12.68
N LEU A 140 -5.32 -35.40 -13.30
CA LEU A 140 -4.05 -35.22 -12.61
C LEU A 140 -4.11 -34.11 -11.51
N PRO A 141 -4.76 -32.95 -11.71
CA PRO A 141 -4.91 -31.92 -10.69
C PRO A 141 -5.51 -32.42 -9.37
N PHE A 142 -6.50 -33.31 -9.42
CA PHE A 142 -7.13 -33.87 -8.22
C PHE A 142 -6.12 -34.63 -7.36
N TRP A 143 -5.32 -35.51 -7.98
CA TRP A 143 -4.30 -36.27 -7.26
C TRP A 143 -3.14 -35.41 -6.77
N LEU A 144 -2.75 -34.37 -7.51
CA LEU A 144 -1.76 -33.40 -7.03
C LEU A 144 -2.28 -32.59 -5.83
N MET A 145 -3.56 -32.24 -5.81
CA MET A 145 -4.19 -31.61 -4.65
C MET A 145 -4.15 -32.55 -3.43
N ILE A 146 -4.55 -33.82 -3.59
CA ILE A 146 -4.48 -34.82 -2.51
C ILE A 146 -3.04 -35.04 -2.04
N ALA A 147 -2.08 -35.14 -2.96
CA ALA A 147 -0.66 -35.27 -2.61
C ALA A 147 -0.17 -34.07 -1.79
N GLY A 148 -0.58 -32.84 -2.13
CA GLY A 148 -0.25 -31.63 -1.36
C GLY A 148 -0.79 -31.67 0.06
N LEU A 149 -2.04 -32.12 0.23
CA LEU A 149 -2.68 -32.34 1.53
C LEU A 149 -1.89 -33.37 2.37
N VAL A 150 -1.58 -34.53 1.78
CA VAL A 150 -0.86 -35.61 2.46
C VAL A 150 0.56 -35.17 2.85
N LEU A 151 1.28 -34.49 1.95
CA LEU A 151 2.61 -33.95 2.23
C LEU A 151 2.57 -32.87 3.32
N ALA A 152 1.56 -32.00 3.31
CA ALA A 152 1.36 -30.99 4.36
C ALA A 152 1.13 -31.64 5.72
N TRP A 153 0.24 -32.64 5.78
CA TRP A 153 -0.05 -33.40 6.99
C TRP A 153 1.20 -34.09 7.53
N TRP A 154 1.92 -34.81 6.65
CA TRP A 154 3.13 -35.54 7.01
C TRP A 154 4.24 -34.60 7.51
N GLY A 155 4.52 -33.51 6.79
CA GLY A 155 5.57 -32.56 7.16
C GLY A 155 5.23 -31.69 8.38
N SER A 156 3.94 -31.47 8.67
CA SER A 156 3.53 -30.57 9.77
C SER A 156 3.23 -31.32 11.07
N LEU A 157 2.60 -32.50 11.01
CA LEU A 157 2.15 -33.24 12.19
C LEU A 157 2.98 -34.51 12.43
N ALA A 158 3.19 -35.33 11.41
CA ALA A 158 3.86 -36.62 11.58
C ALA A 158 5.39 -36.50 11.73
N GLN A 159 6.03 -35.59 10.99
CA GLN A 159 7.48 -35.39 11.02
C GLN A 159 7.87 -33.89 11.01
N PRO A 160 7.69 -33.17 12.14
CA PRO A 160 7.99 -31.73 12.22
C PRO A 160 9.47 -31.36 11.98
N SER A 161 10.39 -32.32 12.13
CA SER A 161 11.83 -32.12 11.90
C SER A 161 12.20 -31.91 10.42
N LEU A 162 11.28 -32.22 9.49
CA LEU A 162 11.49 -31.99 8.05
C LEU A 162 11.65 -30.49 7.73
N GLY A 163 10.91 -29.61 8.41
CA GLY A 163 10.96 -28.16 8.16
C GLY A 163 12.35 -27.57 8.36
N PRO A 164 12.96 -27.69 9.57
CA PRO A 164 14.31 -27.19 9.83
C PRO A 164 15.38 -27.82 8.93
N SER A 165 15.23 -29.11 8.61
CA SER A 165 16.19 -29.86 7.77
C SER A 165 16.15 -29.38 6.32
N LEU A 166 14.95 -29.23 5.75
CA LEU A 166 14.75 -28.73 4.40
C LEU A 166 15.16 -27.26 4.29
N ARG A 167 14.88 -26.43 5.31
CA ARG A 167 15.34 -25.04 5.38
C ARG A 167 16.86 -24.94 5.36
N ARG A 168 17.56 -25.86 6.02
CA ARG A 168 19.03 -25.89 6.03
C ARG A 168 19.60 -26.32 4.67
N ALA A 169 18.99 -27.32 4.03
CA ALA A 169 19.41 -27.83 2.72
C ALA A 169 19.13 -26.82 1.58
N LEU A 170 17.97 -26.17 1.61
CA LEU A 170 17.51 -25.24 0.57
C LEU A 170 17.60 -23.77 1.00
N LYS A 171 18.52 -23.45 1.93
CA LYS A 171 18.70 -22.10 2.48
C LYS A 171 18.66 -20.97 1.43
N PRO A 172 19.34 -21.04 0.26
CA PRO A 172 19.28 -19.95 -0.72
C PRO A 172 17.87 -19.76 -1.30
N ILE A 173 17.17 -20.85 -1.61
CA ILE A 173 15.81 -20.80 -2.18
C ILE A 173 14.82 -20.32 -1.12
N VAL A 174 14.91 -20.84 0.10
CA VAL A 174 14.05 -20.42 1.20
C VAL A 174 14.29 -18.94 1.54
N SER A 175 15.54 -18.49 1.54
CA SER A 175 15.87 -17.07 1.74
C SER A 175 15.26 -16.19 0.65
N LEU A 176 15.31 -16.60 -0.62
CA LEU A 176 14.68 -15.86 -1.71
C LEU A 176 13.16 -15.71 -1.48
N MET A 177 12.49 -16.79 -1.08
CA MET A 177 11.04 -16.78 -0.83
C MET A 177 10.67 -16.01 0.44
N GLU A 178 11.45 -16.14 1.53
CA GLU A 178 11.28 -15.40 2.79
C GLU A 178 11.42 -13.87 2.56
N HIS A 179 12.31 -13.45 1.66
CA HIS A 179 12.47 -12.05 1.28
C HIS A 179 11.56 -11.64 0.11
N LYS A 180 10.49 -12.40 -0.19
CA LYS A 180 9.52 -12.12 -1.27
C LYS A 180 10.20 -11.79 -2.61
N TYR A 181 11.18 -12.61 -3.00
CA TYR A 181 11.98 -12.42 -4.22
C TYR A 181 12.81 -11.12 -4.24
N PHE A 182 13.02 -10.47 -3.10
CA PHE A 182 13.64 -9.15 -2.95
C PHE A 182 12.93 -8.01 -3.69
N LEU A 183 11.70 -8.22 -4.17
CA LEU A 183 10.95 -7.20 -4.91
C LEU A 183 10.60 -6.01 -4.03
N ASP A 184 10.18 -6.26 -2.77
CA ASP A 184 9.91 -5.21 -1.79
C ASP A 184 11.16 -4.38 -1.51
N ALA A 185 12.30 -5.05 -1.27
CA ALA A 185 13.57 -4.38 -1.00
C ALA A 185 14.07 -3.57 -2.20
N PHE A 186 13.87 -4.06 -3.42
CA PHE A 186 14.17 -3.33 -4.64
C PHE A 186 13.27 -2.10 -4.77
N ASN A 187 11.96 -2.25 -4.58
CA ASN A 187 11.00 -1.16 -4.65
C ASN A 187 11.39 -0.05 -3.66
N GLU A 188 11.61 -0.39 -2.40
CA GLU A 188 11.92 0.59 -1.35
C GLU A 188 13.25 1.31 -1.58
N LYS A 189 14.29 0.56 -1.96
CA LYS A 189 15.66 1.10 -2.09
C LYS A 189 15.92 1.79 -3.42
N VAL A 190 15.24 1.38 -4.49
CA VAL A 190 15.49 1.90 -5.85
C VAL A 190 14.35 2.83 -6.25
N LEU A 191 13.12 2.33 -6.32
CA LEU A 191 11.99 3.10 -6.83
C LEU A 191 11.57 4.20 -5.85
N ALA A 192 11.30 3.84 -4.60
CA ALA A 192 10.84 4.80 -3.59
C ALA A 192 11.94 5.78 -3.19
N ALA A 193 13.19 5.32 -3.03
CA ALA A 193 14.31 6.21 -2.76
C ALA A 193 14.60 7.15 -3.94
N GLY A 194 14.55 6.65 -5.17
CA GLY A 194 14.68 7.46 -6.39
C GLY A 194 13.59 8.52 -6.48
N ALA A 195 12.32 8.15 -6.26
CA ALA A 195 11.20 9.08 -6.24
C ALA A 195 11.36 10.16 -5.15
N ARG A 196 11.77 9.78 -3.93
CA ARG A 196 12.05 10.73 -2.84
C ARG A 196 13.22 11.66 -3.18
N LEU A 197 14.26 11.16 -3.84
CA LEU A 197 15.41 11.98 -4.24
C LEU A 197 14.99 13.03 -5.27
N ILE A 198 14.25 12.61 -6.30
CA ILE A 198 13.72 13.51 -7.34
C ILE A 198 12.79 14.55 -6.70
N GLY A 199 11.86 14.12 -5.83
CA GLY A 199 10.95 15.03 -5.13
C GLY A 199 11.69 16.05 -4.26
N LYS A 200 12.71 15.61 -3.50
CA LYS A 200 13.56 16.53 -2.72
C LYS A 200 14.35 17.50 -3.61
N GLY A 201 14.82 17.04 -4.77
CA GLY A 201 15.50 17.87 -5.76
C GLY A 201 14.57 18.96 -6.30
N LEU A 202 13.37 18.59 -6.73
CA LEU A 202 12.37 19.53 -7.25
C LEU A 202 11.92 20.54 -6.19
N TRP A 203 11.70 20.10 -4.95
CA TRP A 203 11.32 20.98 -3.85
C TRP A 203 12.42 21.98 -3.48
N LYS A 204 13.65 21.50 -3.25
CA LYS A 204 14.74 22.39 -2.80
C LYS A 204 15.25 23.28 -3.91
N ALA A 205 15.40 22.76 -5.13
CA ALA A 205 15.96 23.53 -6.25
C ALA A 205 14.89 24.39 -6.94
N GLY A 206 13.69 23.84 -7.18
CA GLY A 206 12.62 24.54 -7.86
C GLY A 206 11.93 25.55 -6.94
N ASP A 207 11.30 25.05 -5.88
CA ASP A 207 10.42 25.86 -5.04
C ASP A 207 11.22 26.83 -4.15
N GLN A 208 12.01 26.28 -3.22
CA GLN A 208 12.78 27.11 -2.29
C GLN A 208 13.88 27.93 -2.97
N GLY A 209 14.51 27.38 -4.01
CA GLY A 209 15.62 28.03 -4.71
C GLY A 209 15.15 29.11 -5.67
N ILE A 210 14.38 28.71 -6.68
CA ILE A 210 14.01 29.59 -7.80
C ILE A 210 12.82 30.47 -7.44
N ILE A 211 11.75 29.89 -6.88
CA ILE A 211 10.53 30.64 -6.61
C ILE A 211 10.73 31.54 -5.38
N ASP A 212 11.02 30.95 -4.22
CA ASP A 212 11.15 31.73 -2.98
C ASP A 212 12.40 32.60 -2.99
N GLY A 213 13.54 32.04 -3.41
CA GLY A 213 14.82 32.73 -3.40
C GLY A 213 14.91 33.83 -4.46
N VAL A 214 14.74 33.49 -5.73
CA VAL A 214 14.99 34.41 -6.84
C VAL A 214 13.76 35.27 -7.15
N ALA A 215 12.59 34.68 -7.29
CA ALA A 215 11.40 35.44 -7.69
C ALA A 215 10.85 36.29 -6.54
N ILE A 216 10.69 35.73 -5.33
CA ILE A 216 10.07 36.43 -4.20
C ILE A 216 11.11 37.28 -3.44
N ASN A 217 12.12 36.67 -2.82
CA ASN A 217 13.10 37.41 -2.03
C ASN A 217 14.00 38.32 -2.89
N GLY A 218 14.32 37.89 -4.12
CA GLY A 218 15.05 38.71 -5.07
C GLY A 218 14.30 39.99 -5.43
N SER A 219 13.00 39.89 -5.74
CA SER A 219 12.17 41.07 -6.04
C SER A 219 11.95 41.96 -4.81
N ALA A 220 11.73 41.38 -3.64
CA ALA A 220 11.61 42.16 -2.40
C ALA A 220 12.91 42.92 -2.09
N ARG A 221 14.07 42.29 -2.31
CA ARG A 221 15.38 42.90 -2.04
C ARG A 221 15.72 44.00 -3.05
N THR A 222 15.34 43.86 -4.33
CA THR A 222 15.52 44.95 -5.32
C THR A 222 14.63 46.14 -5.01
N ILE A 223 13.37 45.93 -4.64
CA ILE A 223 12.48 47.02 -4.19
C ILE A 223 13.04 47.70 -2.94
N GLY A 224 13.50 46.93 -1.96
CA GLY A 224 14.11 47.46 -0.74
C GLY A 224 15.38 48.28 -1.01
N TRP A 225 16.23 47.82 -1.93
CA TRP A 225 17.42 48.56 -2.37
C TRP A 225 17.03 49.87 -3.07
N LEU A 226 16.06 49.83 -3.99
CA LEU A 226 15.57 51.01 -4.69
C LEU A 226 14.98 52.04 -3.72
N ALA A 227 14.19 51.58 -2.74
CA ALA A 227 13.63 52.43 -1.70
C ALA A 227 14.71 53.05 -0.80
N SER A 228 15.79 52.32 -0.51
CA SER A 228 16.95 52.85 0.22
C SER A 228 17.66 53.94 -0.58
N LEU A 229 17.83 53.75 -1.89
CA LEU A 229 18.43 54.75 -2.77
C LEU A 229 17.56 56.01 -2.84
N ILE A 230 16.25 55.86 -3.02
CA ILE A 230 15.29 56.98 -3.05
C ILE A 230 15.26 57.73 -1.72
N ARG A 231 15.47 57.05 -0.59
CA ARG A 231 15.51 57.71 0.73
C ARG A 231 16.61 58.77 0.85
N HIS A 232 17.72 58.62 0.11
CA HIS A 232 18.79 59.62 0.13
C HIS A 232 18.43 60.91 -0.62
N LEU A 233 17.39 60.90 -1.47
CA LEU A 233 16.83 62.10 -2.08
C LEU A 233 15.97 62.91 -1.09
N GLN A 234 15.58 62.32 0.05
CA GLN A 234 14.90 63.03 1.14
C GLN A 234 15.95 63.64 2.09
N THR A 235 16.52 64.77 1.70
CA THR A 235 17.58 65.50 2.43
C THR A 235 17.10 66.24 3.67
N GLY A 236 15.78 66.49 3.78
CA GLY A 236 15.16 67.18 4.93
C GLY A 236 15.24 68.71 4.88
N PHE A 237 15.90 69.31 3.89
CA PHE A 237 15.94 70.76 3.70
C PHE A 237 14.72 71.25 2.91
N ILE A 238 14.11 72.36 3.36
CA ILE A 238 12.89 72.93 2.75
C ILE A 238 13.12 73.36 1.28
N TYR A 239 14.34 73.82 0.95
CA TYR A 239 14.69 74.28 -0.40
C TYR A 239 14.60 73.17 -1.46
N ASP A 240 15.02 71.95 -1.11
CA ASP A 240 15.00 70.80 -2.03
C ASP A 240 13.56 70.41 -2.40
N TYR A 241 12.64 70.49 -1.41
CA TYR A 241 11.21 70.25 -1.65
C TYR A 241 10.57 71.35 -2.51
N ALA A 242 10.93 72.62 -2.29
CA ALA A 242 10.39 73.74 -3.07
C ALA A 242 10.79 73.63 -4.55
N ILE A 243 12.05 73.29 -4.84
CA ILE A 243 12.54 73.06 -6.21
C ILE A 243 11.79 71.86 -6.84
N ALA A 244 11.64 70.75 -6.10
CA ALA A 244 10.91 69.57 -6.59
C ALA A 244 9.45 69.89 -6.97
N MET A 245 8.76 70.73 -6.19
CA MET A 245 7.39 71.16 -6.51
C MET A 245 7.30 72.02 -7.77
N ILE A 246 8.20 72.99 -7.93
CA ILE A 246 8.23 73.85 -9.13
C ILE A 246 8.49 73.01 -10.38
N VAL A 247 9.49 72.12 -10.32
CA VAL A 247 9.81 71.19 -11.41
C VAL A 247 8.63 70.26 -11.69
N GLY A 248 7.98 69.71 -10.66
CA GLY A 248 6.80 68.85 -10.81
C GLY A 248 5.64 69.54 -11.52
N VAL A 249 5.31 70.78 -11.15
CA VAL A 249 4.28 71.57 -11.81
C VAL A 249 4.66 71.88 -13.26
N ALA A 250 5.92 72.26 -13.51
CA ALA A 250 6.40 72.53 -14.86
C ALA A 250 6.32 71.30 -15.78
N ILE A 251 6.71 70.12 -15.29
CA ILE A 251 6.59 68.84 -16.02
C ILE A 251 5.11 68.51 -16.28
N LEU A 252 4.24 68.68 -15.28
CA LEU A 252 2.82 68.40 -15.41
C LEU A 252 2.18 69.30 -16.46
N LEU A 253 2.49 70.60 -16.45
CA LEU A 253 2.03 71.54 -17.47
C LEU A 253 2.59 71.18 -18.86
N TYR A 254 3.89 70.86 -18.95
CA TYR A 254 4.53 70.44 -20.20
C TYR A 254 3.88 69.19 -20.80
N TRP A 255 3.51 68.21 -19.98
CA TRP A 255 2.86 66.97 -20.44
C TRP A 255 1.36 67.16 -20.73
N PHE A 256 0.65 67.88 -19.86
CA PHE A 256 -0.81 68.02 -19.92
C PHE A 256 -1.27 68.98 -21.01
N VAL A 257 -0.58 70.11 -21.21
CA VAL A 257 -1.01 71.14 -22.16
C VAL A 257 -1.09 70.64 -23.61
N PRO A 258 -0.12 69.86 -24.15
CA PRO A 258 -0.22 69.29 -25.50
C PRO A 258 -1.33 68.24 -25.65
N ILE A 259 -1.71 67.55 -24.56
CA ILE A 259 -2.76 66.53 -24.54
C ILE A 259 -4.14 67.19 -24.45
N ALA A 260 -4.30 68.23 -23.63
CA ALA A 260 -5.54 68.98 -23.48
C ALA A 260 -5.87 69.86 -24.69
N ASN A 261 -4.87 70.15 -25.52
CA ASN A 261 -5.00 70.95 -26.74
C ASN A 261 -5.14 70.10 -28.02
N ARG A 262 -5.42 68.79 -27.88
CA ARG A 262 -5.94 67.91 -28.93
C ARG A 262 -7.41 67.63 -28.67
#